data_AF-A0A6C0HXQ9-F1
#
_entry.id   AF-A0A6C0HXQ9-F1
#
_cell.length_a   1.000
_cell.length_b   1.000
_cell.length_c   1.000
_cell.angle_alpha   90.00
_cell.angle_beta   90.00
_cell.angle_gamma   90.00
#
_symmetry.space_group_name_H-M   'P 1'
#
loop_
_entity.id
_entity.type
_entity.pdbx_description
1 polymer ?
#
loop_
_entity_poly.entity_id
_entity_poly.type
_entity_poly.pdbx_seq_one_letter_code
_entity_poly.pdbx_strand_id
1 'polypeptide(L)'
;MNKNNVCYTGFNSVKTGNYTKKKYLEAMNKNFKKECSVYMKSLKCKSCKKSIEMNNKEVKKQINAQLKNKTYKMTNNTEKKILKQLSKCKRCKNNKTKKCNLNNYLLFSGAELGKC
;
A
#
# COMPACT_ATOMS: atom_id res chain seq x y z
N MET A 1 -27.37 -0.74 11.20
CA MET A 1 -26.16 -1.57 10.93
C MET A 1 -25.30 -1.66 12.17
N ASN A 2 -24.98 -2.87 12.63
CA ASN A 2 -24.19 -3.08 13.84
C ASN A 2 -22.72 -2.70 13.55
N LYS A 3 -22.31 -1.49 13.95
CA LYS A 3 -20.97 -0.91 13.67
C LYS A 3 -19.82 -1.68 14.34
N ASN A 4 -20.06 -2.85 14.92
CA ASN A 4 -19.09 -3.65 15.66
C ASN A 4 -18.44 -4.76 14.83
N ASN A 5 -18.90 -4.95 13.59
CA ASN A 5 -18.38 -5.95 12.67
C ASN A 5 -17.54 -5.33 11.56
N VAL A 6 -16.63 -6.14 11.03
CA VAL A 6 -15.75 -5.83 9.91
C VAL A 6 -15.88 -6.95 8.88
N CYS A 7 -16.16 -6.58 7.63
CA CYS A 7 -16.07 -7.47 6.48
C CYS A 7 -14.63 -7.45 5.96
N TYR A 8 -13.95 -8.59 6.03
CA TYR A 8 -12.60 -8.77 5.51
C TYR A 8 -12.46 -10.15 4.88
N THR A 9 -12.24 -10.17 3.57
CA THR A 9 -12.09 -11.38 2.74
C THR A 9 -10.67 -11.54 2.17
N GLY A 10 -9.70 -10.82 2.73
CA GLY A 10 -8.32 -10.85 2.27
C GLY A 10 -7.51 -12.03 2.81
N PHE A 11 -6.19 -11.92 2.70
CA PHE A 11 -5.27 -12.97 3.12
C PHE A 11 -5.48 -13.40 4.58
N ASN A 12 -5.58 -14.71 4.82
CA ASN A 12 -5.88 -15.33 6.11
C ASN A 12 -7.26 -14.94 6.71
N SER A 13 -8.23 -14.54 5.88
CA SER A 13 -9.60 -14.33 6.35
C SER A 13 -10.30 -15.65 6.69
N VAL A 14 -11.23 -15.63 7.66
CA VAL A 14 -12.18 -16.73 7.87
C VAL A 14 -13.10 -16.88 6.64
N LYS A 15 -13.64 -18.08 6.41
CA LYS A 15 -14.49 -18.38 5.25
C LYS A 15 -15.66 -17.41 5.07
N THR A 16 -16.25 -16.94 6.17
CA THR A 16 -17.39 -16.02 6.14
C THR A 16 -17.00 -14.56 5.90
N GLY A 17 -15.71 -14.23 5.96
CA GLY A 17 -15.19 -12.85 5.94
C GLY A 17 -15.63 -11.97 7.12
N ASN A 18 -16.48 -12.48 8.01
CA ASN A 18 -17.13 -11.72 9.06
C ASN A 18 -16.31 -11.75 10.35
N TYR A 19 -15.84 -10.57 10.77
CA TYR A 19 -15.09 -10.38 12.02
C TYR A 19 -15.81 -9.45 12.98
N THR A 20 -15.63 -9.66 14.28
CA THR A 20 -15.80 -8.57 15.24
C THR A 20 -14.60 -7.62 15.15
N LYS A 21 -14.79 -6.33 15.45
CA LYS A 21 -13.68 -5.35 15.50
C LYS A 21 -12.47 -5.84 16.31
N LYS A 22 -12.72 -6.48 17.45
CA LYS A 22 -11.66 -7.02 18.32
C LYS A 22 -10.87 -8.13 17.63
N LYS A 23 -11.56 -9.16 17.11
CA LYS A 23 -10.91 -10.27 16.39
C LYS A 23 -10.17 -9.79 15.14
N TYR A 24 -10.75 -8.84 14.43
CA TYR A 24 -10.12 -8.19 13.28
C TYR A 24 -8.81 -7.50 13.67
N LEU A 25 -8.84 -6.65 14.70
CA LEU A 25 -7.65 -5.96 15.21
C LEU A 25 -6.58 -6.93 15.71
N GLU A 26 -6.97 -8.01 16.40
CA GLU A 26 -6.04 -9.05 16.85
C GLU A 26 -5.33 -9.72 15.67
N ALA A 27 -6.09 -10.15 14.65
CA ALA A 27 -5.53 -10.75 13.44
C ALA A 27 -4.59 -9.79 12.69
N MET A 28 -4.99 -8.52 12.56
CA MET A 28 -4.22 -7.49 11.86
C MET A 28 -2.95 -7.09 12.62
N ASN A 29 -3.02 -6.98 13.95
CA ASN A 29 -1.85 -6.72 14.78
C ASN A 29 -0.88 -7.90 14.79
N LYS A 30 -1.38 -9.14 14.74
CA LYS A 30 -0.53 -10.34 14.71
C LYS A 30 0.26 -10.42 13.40
N ASN A 31 -0.39 -10.16 12.27
CA ASN A 31 0.19 -10.46 10.96
C ASN A 31 0.77 -9.24 10.22
N PHE A 32 0.26 -8.03 10.49
CA PHE A 32 0.51 -6.86 9.64
C PHE A 32 0.90 -5.58 10.39
N LYS A 33 1.36 -5.69 11.64
CA LYS A 33 1.70 -4.53 12.48
C LYS A 33 2.76 -3.63 11.85
N LYS A 34 3.82 -4.22 11.28
CA LYS A 34 4.92 -3.45 10.68
C LYS A 34 4.50 -2.90 9.32
N GLU A 35 3.86 -3.75 8.52
CA GLU A 35 3.41 -3.52 7.15
C GLU A 35 2.42 -2.38 7.09
N CYS A 36 1.38 -2.41 7.93
CA CYS A 36 0.42 -1.33 8.03
C CYS A 36 1.10 -0.01 8.42
N SER A 37 1.99 -0.04 9.43
CA SER A 37 2.67 1.17 9.90
C SER A 37 3.55 1.80 8.81
N VAL A 38 4.25 0.96 8.04
CA VAL A 38 5.07 1.37 6.89
C VAL A 38 4.19 1.91 5.75
N TYR A 39 3.09 1.23 5.44
CA TYR A 39 2.12 1.66 4.43
C TYR A 39 1.57 3.05 4.76
N MET A 40 1.04 3.23 5.97
CA MET A 40 0.48 4.51 6.42
C MET A 40 1.52 5.64 6.38
N LYS A 41 2.77 5.35 6.73
CA LYS A 41 3.86 6.32 6.64
C LYS A 41 4.17 6.66 5.17
N SER A 42 4.18 5.67 4.29
CA SER A 42 4.48 5.85 2.86
C SER A 42 3.49 6.79 2.18
N LEU A 43 2.20 6.73 2.54
CA LEU A 43 1.15 7.63 2.02
C LEU A 43 1.43 9.11 2.34
N LYS A 44 2.12 9.38 3.46
CA LYS A 44 2.47 10.73 3.91
C LYS A 44 3.84 11.19 3.42
N CYS A 45 4.71 10.27 3.01
CA CYS A 45 6.05 10.57 2.55
C CYS A 45 6.04 11.23 1.16
N LYS A 46 6.40 12.52 1.08
CA LYS A 46 6.60 13.23 -0.19
C LYS A 46 7.54 12.48 -1.14
N SER A 47 8.58 11.85 -0.59
CA SER A 47 9.53 11.08 -1.39
C SER A 47 8.90 9.85 -2.06
N CYS A 48 7.96 9.18 -1.38
CA CYS A 48 7.22 8.05 -1.93
C CYS A 48 6.23 8.50 -3.01
N LYS A 49 5.49 9.60 -2.77
CA LYS A 49 4.60 10.18 -3.80
C LYS A 49 5.36 10.50 -5.09
N LYS A 50 6.52 11.14 -4.98
CA LYS A 50 7.37 11.47 -6.13
C LYS A 50 7.90 10.23 -6.86
N SER A 51 8.25 9.17 -6.12
CA SER A 51 8.68 7.90 -6.72
C SER A 51 7.55 7.25 -7.53
N ILE A 52 6.33 7.24 -6.99
CA ILE A 52 5.15 6.69 -7.69
C ILE A 52 4.88 7.49 -8.96
N GLU A 53 4.91 8.82 -8.88
CA GLU A 53 4.69 9.69 -10.04
C GLU A 53 5.74 9.45 -11.14
N MET A 54 7.02 9.33 -10.78
CA MET A 54 8.08 9.03 -11.73
C MET A 54 7.89 7.66 -12.39
N ASN A 55 7.59 6.62 -11.60
CA ASN A 55 7.31 5.29 -12.13
C ASN A 55 6.09 5.30 -13.07
N ASN A 56 5.01 5.98 -12.68
CA ASN A 56 3.80 6.07 -13.50
C ASN A 56 4.06 6.77 -14.85
N LYS A 57 4.95 7.78 -14.89
CA LYS A 57 5.36 8.42 -16.14
C LYS A 57 6.09 7.44 -17.07
N GLU A 58 6.98 6.62 -16.52
CA GLU A 58 7.70 5.61 -17.31
C GLU A 58 6.78 4.47 -17.78
N VAL A 59 5.88 4.00 -16.93
CA VAL A 59 4.86 3.00 -17.30
C VAL A 59 3.97 3.53 -18.42
N LYS A 60 3.52 4.80 -18.36
CA LYS A 60 2.74 5.41 -19.45
C LYS A 60 3.51 5.44 -20.77
N LYS A 61 4.80 5.77 -20.75
CA LYS A 61 5.64 5.73 -21.96
C LYS A 61 5.76 4.32 -22.52
N GLN A 62 5.94 3.33 -21.64
CA GLN A 62 6.00 1.93 -22.04
C GLN A 62 4.69 1.46 -22.68
N ILE A 63 3.54 1.74 -22.05
CA ILE A 63 2.22 1.43 -22.60
C ILE A 63 2.03 2.10 -23.96
N ASN A 64 2.36 3.40 -24.08
CA ASN A 64 2.23 4.13 -25.34
C ASN A 64 3.14 3.59 -26.46
N ALA A 65 4.31 3.06 -26.11
CA ALA A 65 5.19 2.41 -27.08
C ALA A 65 4.61 1.06 -27.52
N GLN A 66 4.13 0.25 -26.58
CA GLN A 66 3.48 -1.04 -26.85
C GLN A 66 2.26 -0.88 -27.75
N LEU A 67 1.41 0.12 -27.50
CA LEU A 67 0.26 0.44 -28.36
C LEU A 67 0.65 0.80 -29.80
N LYS A 68 1.90 1.21 -30.02
CA LYS A 68 2.45 1.53 -31.35
C LYS A 68 3.34 0.41 -31.91
N ASN A 69 3.31 -0.79 -31.31
CA ASN A 69 4.20 -1.90 -31.61
C ASN A 69 5.70 -1.52 -31.55
N LYS A 70 6.06 -0.59 -30.65
CA LYS A 70 7.43 -0.14 -30.39
C LYS A 70 7.90 -0.60 -29.02
N THR A 71 9.21 -0.78 -28.88
CA THR A 71 9.86 -1.04 -27.60
C THR A 71 10.26 0.27 -26.93
N TYR A 72 9.89 0.45 -25.66
CA TYR A 72 10.41 1.53 -24.83
C TYR A 72 11.58 1.03 -23.99
N LYS A 73 12.71 1.73 -24.05
CA LYS A 73 13.84 1.51 -23.15
C LYS A 73 14.07 2.77 -22.32
N MET A 74 13.94 2.63 -21.00
CA MET A 74 14.25 3.71 -20.06
C MET A 74 15.75 4.03 -20.12
N THR A 75 16.09 5.32 -20.05
CA THR A 75 17.51 5.73 -20.01
C THR A 75 18.13 5.44 -18.64
N ASN A 76 19.43 5.13 -18.63
CA ASN A 76 20.19 4.89 -17.39
C ASN A 76 20.12 6.08 -16.42
N ASN A 77 20.03 7.31 -16.91
CA ASN A 77 19.91 8.50 -16.06
C ASN A 77 18.53 8.55 -15.37
N THR A 78 17.46 8.27 -16.10
CA THR A 78 16.11 8.18 -15.53
C THR A 78 16.02 7.08 -14.49
N GLU A 79 16.57 5.90 -14.80
CA GLU A 79 16.64 4.77 -13.87
C GLU A 79 17.36 5.14 -12.57
N LYS A 80 18.55 5.73 -12.66
CA LYS A 80 19.31 6.21 -11.49
C LYS A 80 18.52 7.20 -10.65
N LYS A 81 17.80 8.14 -11.28
CA LYS A 81 16.94 9.10 -10.56
C LYS A 81 15.78 8.40 -9.83
N ILE A 82 15.15 7.42 -10.46
CA ILE A 82 14.09 6.61 -9.86
C ILE A 82 14.63 5.82 -8.67
N LEU A 83 15.75 5.11 -8.81
CA LEU A 83 16.37 4.34 -7.73
C LEU A 83 16.76 5.23 -6.54
N LYS A 84 17.34 6.40 -6.80
CA LYS A 84 17.66 7.39 -5.74
C LYS A 84 16.40 7.84 -5.00
N GLN A 85 15.30 8.06 -5.73
CA GLN A 85 14.03 8.47 -5.15
C GLN A 85 13.35 7.33 -4.36
N LEU A 86 13.43 6.10 -4.85
CA LEU A 86 12.99 4.89 -4.15
C LEU A 86 13.75 4.69 -2.83
N SER A 87 15.06 4.90 -2.82
CA SER A 87 15.87 4.86 -1.60
C SER A 87 15.39 5.89 -0.57
N LYS A 88 15.14 7.14 -1.00
CA LYS A 88 14.56 8.19 -0.14
C LYS A 88 13.17 7.81 0.38
N CYS A 89 12.33 7.17 -0.45
CA CYS A 89 11.04 6.65 -0.01
C CYS A 89 11.21 5.56 1.06
N LYS A 90 12.09 4.57 0.81
CA LYS A 90 12.38 3.47 1.74
C LYS A 90 12.83 3.99 3.10
N ARG A 91 13.73 4.99 3.12
CA ARG A 91 14.15 5.64 4.37
C ARG A 91 12.99 6.33 5.08
N CYS A 92 12.17 7.09 4.34
CA CYS A 92 11.04 7.82 4.94
C CYS A 92 9.97 6.89 5.53
N LYS A 93 9.57 5.85 4.79
CA LYS A 93 8.47 4.94 5.20
C LYS A 93 8.83 4.03 6.38
N ASN A 94 10.12 3.75 6.58
CA ASN A 94 10.60 2.94 7.69
C ASN A 94 11.01 3.77 8.93
N ASN A 95 11.08 5.10 8.82
CA ASN A 95 11.53 5.95 9.92
C ASN A 95 10.39 6.35 10.85
N LYS A 96 10.57 6.14 12.17
CA LYS A 96 9.66 6.54 13.26
C LYS A 96 8.19 6.22 12.91
N THR A 97 7.90 4.96 12.65
CA THR A 97 6.55 4.48 12.34
C THR A 97 5.68 4.45 13.60
N LYS A 98 4.39 4.77 13.46
CA LYS A 98 3.41 4.69 14.56
C LYS A 98 2.59 3.42 14.40
N LYS A 99 2.16 2.82 15.52
CA LYS A 99 1.24 1.67 15.51
C LYS A 99 -0.05 2.02 14.75
N CYS A 100 -0.58 1.05 14.01
CA CYS A 100 -1.86 1.21 13.34
C CYS A 100 -3.04 1.10 14.31
N ASN A 101 -4.07 1.93 14.08
CA ASN A 101 -5.38 1.80 14.72
C ASN A 101 -6.35 1.10 13.75
N LEU A 102 -7.62 0.94 14.16
CA LEU A 102 -8.64 0.30 13.34
C LEU A 102 -8.76 0.91 11.93
N ASN A 103 -8.90 2.23 11.83
CA ASN A 103 -9.07 2.91 10.55
C ASN A 103 -7.86 2.72 9.63
N ASN A 104 -6.65 2.74 10.21
CA ASN A 104 -5.43 2.47 9.45
C ASN A 104 -5.43 1.05 8.90
N TYR A 105 -5.87 0.07 9.70
CA TYR A 105 -5.96 -1.31 9.23
C TYR A 105 -7.04 -1.50 8.17
N LEU A 106 -8.22 -0.91 8.33
CA LEU A 106 -9.28 -0.92 7.31
C LEU A 106 -8.76 -0.37 5.98
N LEU A 107 -8.09 0.79 6.00
CA LEU A 107 -7.49 1.38 4.81
C LEU A 107 -6.38 0.49 4.20
N PHE A 108 -5.52 -0.09 5.05
CA PHE A 108 -4.43 -0.94 4.61
C PHE A 108 -4.91 -2.23 3.96
N SER A 109 -5.94 -2.87 4.53
CA SER A 109 -6.41 -4.19 4.10
C SER A 109 -7.56 -4.14 3.09
N GLY A 110 -8.16 -2.97 2.86
CA GLY A 110 -9.39 -2.83 2.07
C GLY A 110 -10.63 -3.40 2.75
N ALA A 111 -10.61 -3.56 4.08
CA ALA A 111 -11.75 -4.07 4.83
C ALA A 111 -12.81 -2.97 5.06
N GLU A 112 -14.06 -3.38 5.22
CA GLU A 112 -15.19 -2.46 5.41
C GLU A 112 -15.89 -2.70 6.74
N LEU A 113 -16.49 -1.63 7.31
CA LEU A 113 -17.32 -1.76 8.50
C LEU A 113 -18.69 -2.33 8.12
N GLY A 114 -19.05 -3.47 8.71
CA GLY A 114 -20.30 -4.15 8.38
C GLY A 114 -20.15 -5.66 8.40
N LYS A 115 -21.16 -6.33 7.85
CA LYS A 115 -21.10 -7.75 7.54
C LYS A 115 -20.70 -7.95 6.08
N CYS A 116 -19.97 -9.01 5.80
CA CYS A 116 -20.06 -9.70 4.53
C CYS A 116 -21.39 -10.50 4.54
#